data_AF-A9QMG4-F1
#
_entry.id   AF-A9QMG4-F1
#
_cell.length_a   1.000
_cell.length_b   1.000
_cell.length_c   1.000
_cell.angle_alpha   90.00
_cell.angle_beta   90.00
_cell.angle_gamma   90.00
#
_symmetry.space_group_name_H-M   'P 1'
#
loop_
_entity.id
_entity.type
_entity.pdbx_description
1 polymer ?
#
loop_
_entity_poly.entity_id
_entity_poly.type
_entity_poly.pdbx_seq_one_letter_code
_entity_poly.pdbx_strand_id
1 'polypeptide(L)'
;FIKDDYGPESKGFVENSYLAGLTPSEFFFHAMGGREGLIDTAVKTAETGYIQRRLIKAMESVMVNYDGTVRNALAQLIQLRYGEDGLDGMWVENQFMPTMKLTNAAFEKQFKLELSDERSLRRIYTEDVVRDLLGSSNALQEVEAEWQQLEEDRRLLRKIFPKGDHKVVLPCNLQRLIWNAQKIFKVETRKPSSLNPLKVVSGVKELSHKLVIVCGDDRISKQAQYNATLLMNILIRSTLCSKQMAEKHRLNEEGFEWLLGEIEHRFNQAIAQPGEMVGALAAQSLGEPATQMTLNTFHFAGVSAKNVTLGVPRLKEIINVSKSPKTPSLTVFLQGGAAKDAEKAKDVLCKLEHTTLRKVTSNTAIYYDPDPKNTCIEEDEEWVSIFYEMPDFDPSRCSPWLLRIELDRKRMTDKKLTMEAIAERIHQGFGDDLNVIYTDDNADKLVFRLRITNQDMDKGESEESVDKMEDDAFLRCL
;
A
#
# COMPACT_ATOMS: atom_id res chain seq x y z
N PHE A 1 11.97 -35.74 26.55
CA PHE A 1 10.78 -35.93 25.71
C PHE A 1 10.94 -37.19 24.88
N ILE A 2 9.84 -37.92 24.65
CA ILE A 2 9.83 -39.09 23.75
C ILE A 2 9.92 -38.62 22.29
N LYS A 3 10.20 -39.55 21.35
CA LYS A 3 10.14 -39.23 19.93
C LYS A 3 8.69 -38.88 19.54
N ASP A 4 8.55 -37.95 18.58
CA ASP A 4 7.27 -37.47 18.04
C ASP A 4 6.32 -36.81 19.05
N ASP A 5 6.87 -36.23 20.11
CA ASP A 5 6.14 -35.39 21.05
C ASP A 5 5.90 -33.98 20.45
N TYR A 6 4.63 -33.65 20.23
CA TYR A 6 4.16 -32.33 19.77
C TYR A 6 3.46 -31.54 20.89
N GLY A 7 3.60 -31.98 22.14
CA GLY A 7 3.07 -31.26 23.30
C GLY A 7 3.67 -29.86 23.44
N PRO A 8 2.95 -28.94 24.11
CA PRO A 8 3.43 -27.58 24.32
C PRO A 8 4.76 -27.56 25.10
N GLU A 9 4.88 -28.40 26.13
CA GLU A 9 6.08 -28.52 26.97
C GLU A 9 7.33 -28.94 26.18
N SER A 10 7.18 -29.81 25.19
CA SER A 10 8.28 -30.29 24.34
C SER A 10 8.66 -29.31 23.23
N LYS A 11 7.82 -28.29 22.98
CA LYS A 11 8.00 -27.27 21.93
C LYS A 11 8.32 -25.88 22.47
N GLY A 12 8.68 -25.77 23.75
CA GLY A 12 9.17 -24.53 24.34
C GLY A 12 8.10 -23.61 24.92
N PHE A 13 6.87 -24.11 25.11
CA PHE A 13 5.92 -23.44 25.96
C PHE A 13 6.37 -23.55 27.42
N VAL A 14 6.29 -22.43 28.13
CA VAL A 14 6.64 -22.32 29.54
C VAL A 14 5.35 -22.08 30.31
N GLU A 15 4.94 -23.06 31.11
CA GLU A 15 3.71 -22.97 31.91
C GLU A 15 3.95 -22.15 33.18
N ASN A 16 5.13 -22.31 33.79
CA ASN A 16 5.46 -21.65 35.05
C ASN A 16 5.89 -20.18 34.86
N SER A 17 5.59 -19.35 35.86
CA SER A 17 6.08 -17.96 35.90
C SER A 17 7.45 -17.88 36.59
N TYR A 18 8.16 -16.76 36.40
CA TYR A 18 9.41 -16.51 37.12
C TYR A 18 9.27 -16.52 38.65
N LEU A 19 8.05 -16.25 39.17
CA LEU A 19 7.78 -16.30 40.60
C LEU A 19 7.70 -17.73 41.12
N ALA A 20 7.07 -18.63 40.36
CA ALA A 20 6.94 -20.05 40.71
C ALA A 20 8.26 -20.82 40.50
N GLY A 21 9.15 -20.28 39.65
CA GLY A 21 10.36 -20.95 39.23
C GLY A 21 10.13 -21.81 37.98
N LEU A 22 11.16 -21.95 37.16
CA LEU A 22 11.10 -22.70 35.91
C LEU A 22 11.66 -24.11 36.11
N THR A 23 11.04 -25.10 35.47
CA THR A 23 11.63 -26.44 35.36
C THR A 23 12.90 -26.42 34.50
N PRO A 24 13.79 -27.42 34.60
CA PRO A 24 15.03 -27.44 33.81
C PRO A 24 14.82 -27.36 32.29
N SER A 25 13.77 -28.02 31.77
CA SER A 25 13.39 -27.96 30.35
C SER A 25 12.87 -26.59 29.94
N GLU A 26 11.97 -25.99 30.73
CA GLU A 26 11.46 -24.63 30.49
C GLU A 26 12.58 -23.59 30.54
N PHE A 27 13.48 -23.70 31.52
CA PHE A 27 14.63 -22.81 31.64
C PHE A 27 15.55 -22.93 30.41
N PHE A 28 15.79 -24.13 29.90
CA PHE A 28 16.59 -24.34 28.69
C PHE A 28 15.94 -23.69 27.45
N PHE A 29 14.63 -23.90 27.24
CA PHE A 29 13.91 -23.27 26.14
C PHE A 29 13.87 -21.75 26.26
N HIS A 30 13.67 -21.24 27.47
CA HIS A 30 13.70 -19.82 27.75
C HIS A 30 15.09 -19.20 27.48
N ALA A 31 16.15 -19.87 27.92
CA ALA A 31 17.53 -19.45 27.67
C ALA A 31 17.88 -19.50 26.17
N MET A 32 17.31 -20.45 25.41
CA MET A 32 17.48 -20.51 23.95
C MET A 32 16.91 -19.27 23.26
N GLY A 33 15.67 -18.87 23.60
CA GLY A 33 15.06 -17.64 23.07
C GLY A 33 15.80 -16.38 23.49
N GLY A 34 16.24 -16.30 24.75
CA GLY A 34 17.06 -15.19 25.25
C GLY A 34 18.41 -15.08 24.52
N ARG A 35 19.06 -16.22 24.25
CA ARG A 35 20.33 -16.26 23.51
C ARG A 35 20.16 -15.78 22.07
N GLU A 36 19.08 -16.17 21.39
CA GLU A 36 18.79 -15.68 20.03
C GLU A 36 18.66 -14.15 20.03
N GLY A 37 17.87 -13.57 20.94
CA GLY A 37 17.70 -12.12 21.06
C GLY A 37 19.00 -11.38 21.36
N LEU A 38 19.87 -11.93 22.22
CA LEU A 38 21.18 -11.35 22.52
C LEU A 38 22.13 -11.35 21.30
N ILE A 39 22.19 -12.47 20.58
CA ILE A 39 23.01 -12.59 19.37
C ILE A 39 22.50 -11.62 18.30
N ASP A 40 21.19 -11.57 18.10
CA ASP A 40 20.55 -10.71 17.11
C ASP A 40 20.80 -9.22 17.40
N THR A 41 20.72 -8.81 18.67
CA THR A 41 21.07 -7.45 19.10
C THR A 41 22.52 -7.11 18.78
N ALA A 42 23.46 -8.04 19.04
CA ALA A 42 24.89 -7.82 18.77
C ALA A 42 25.19 -7.68 17.27
N VAL A 43 24.63 -8.57 16.43
CA VAL A 43 24.85 -8.54 14.97
C VAL A 43 24.22 -7.29 14.34
N LYS A 44 22.97 -6.97 14.72
CA LYS A 44 22.23 -5.86 14.10
C LYS A 44 22.79 -4.48 14.44
N THR A 45 23.44 -4.32 15.60
CA THR A 45 24.11 -3.06 16.00
C THR A 45 25.23 -2.67 15.02
N ALA A 46 25.98 -3.65 14.49
CA ALA A 46 27.05 -3.37 13.53
C ALA A 46 26.49 -2.94 12.15
N GLU A 47 25.40 -3.56 11.70
CA GLU A 47 24.80 -3.26 10.39
C GLU A 47 24.14 -1.88 10.34
N THR A 48 23.44 -1.48 11.40
CA THR A 48 22.72 -0.20 11.45
C THR A 48 23.69 0.98 11.45
N GLY A 49 24.81 0.89 12.17
CA GLY A 49 25.86 1.92 12.14
C GLY A 49 26.48 2.11 10.75
N TYR A 50 26.66 1.01 10.00
CA TYR A 50 27.13 1.09 8.61
C TYR A 50 26.10 1.76 7.69
N ILE A 51 24.82 1.41 7.82
CA ILE A 51 23.73 2.05 7.06
C ILE A 51 23.66 3.54 7.38
N GLN A 52 23.73 3.91 8.66
CA GLN A 52 23.72 5.30 9.11
C GLN A 52 24.85 6.11 8.47
N ARG A 53 26.08 5.60 8.51
CA ARG A 53 27.23 6.26 7.87
C ARG A 53 27.03 6.46 6.38
N ARG A 54 26.46 5.47 5.69
CA ARG A 54 26.17 5.57 4.24
C ARG A 54 25.12 6.63 3.92
N LEU A 55 24.04 6.69 4.70
CA LEU A 55 22.99 7.70 4.55
C LEU A 55 23.55 9.11 4.75
N ILE A 56 24.35 9.31 5.79
CA ILE A 56 25.02 10.60 6.03
C ILE A 56 25.90 10.97 4.84
N LYS A 57 26.77 10.06 4.38
CA LYS A 57 27.69 10.35 3.27
C LYS A 57 26.97 10.66 1.96
N ALA A 58 25.80 10.07 1.73
CA ALA A 58 25.00 10.36 0.54
C ALA A 58 24.31 11.74 0.61
N MET A 59 23.90 12.18 1.80
CA MET A 59 23.04 13.35 1.97
C MET A 59 23.72 14.56 2.64
N GLU A 60 24.99 14.45 3.08
CA GLU A 60 25.69 15.51 3.83
C GLU A 60 25.83 16.84 3.07
N SER A 61 25.71 16.83 1.74
CA SER A 61 25.80 18.04 0.92
C SER A 61 24.47 18.77 0.70
N VAL A 62 23.36 18.19 1.19
CA VAL A 62 22.01 18.73 0.94
C VAL A 62 21.63 19.72 2.03
N MET A 63 21.30 20.94 1.62
CA MET A 63 20.94 22.05 2.51
C MET A 63 19.83 22.93 1.93
N VAL A 64 19.18 23.71 2.81
CA VAL A 64 18.21 24.74 2.43
C VAL A 64 18.95 26.02 2.08
N ASN A 65 18.67 26.57 0.91
CA ASN A 65 19.25 27.84 0.46
C ASN A 65 18.35 29.04 0.85
N TYR A 66 18.91 30.26 0.79
CA TYR A 66 18.20 31.51 1.11
C TYR A 66 16.97 31.80 0.25
N ASP A 67 16.86 31.18 -0.92
CA ASP A 67 15.67 31.26 -1.77
C ASP A 67 14.57 30.25 -1.38
N GLY A 68 14.76 29.50 -0.29
CA GLY A 68 13.88 28.46 0.21
C GLY A 68 13.95 27.14 -0.55
N THR A 69 14.85 27.03 -1.55
CA THR A 69 15.04 25.79 -2.31
C THR A 69 16.02 24.86 -1.61
N VAL A 70 15.89 23.55 -1.84
CA VAL A 70 16.83 22.55 -1.32
C VAL A 70 17.80 22.17 -2.44
N ARG A 71 19.10 22.34 -2.20
CA ARG A 71 20.15 22.09 -3.19
C ARG A 71 21.27 21.23 -2.63
N ASN A 72 22.02 20.59 -3.52
CA ASN A 72 23.27 19.92 -3.17
C ASN A 72 24.49 20.87 -3.29
N ALA A 73 25.69 20.37 -2.98
CA ALA A 73 26.93 21.13 -3.10
C ALA A 73 27.27 21.59 -4.54
N LEU A 74 26.69 20.97 -5.57
CA LEU A 74 26.83 21.38 -6.97
C LEU A 74 25.76 22.40 -7.39
N ALA A 75 25.00 22.95 -6.43
CA ALA A 75 23.87 23.85 -6.65
C ALA A 75 22.75 23.26 -7.52
N GLN A 76 22.69 21.92 -7.66
CA GLN A 76 21.59 21.25 -8.33
C GLN A 76 20.37 21.28 -7.41
N LEU A 77 19.23 21.64 -8.00
CA LEU A 77 17.95 21.71 -7.32
C LEU A 77 17.42 20.29 -7.03
N ILE A 78 17.16 19.99 -5.76
CA ILE A 78 16.55 18.72 -5.33
C ILE A 78 15.05 18.93 -5.06
N GLN A 79 14.69 19.95 -4.29
CA GLN A 79 13.30 20.32 -4.01
C GLN A 79 13.10 21.83 -4.16
N LEU A 80 11.93 22.23 -4.64
CA LEU A 80 11.55 23.65 -4.76
C LEU A 80 11.32 24.30 -3.39
N ARG A 81 10.77 23.53 -2.45
CA ARG A 81 10.58 23.91 -1.06
C ARG A 81 10.89 22.71 -0.17
N TYR A 82 11.53 22.97 0.97
CA TYR A 82 11.81 21.95 1.97
C TYR A 82 10.51 21.28 2.42
N GLY A 83 10.45 19.95 2.44
CA GLY A 83 9.24 19.23 2.88
C GLY A 83 8.01 19.40 1.99
N GLU A 84 8.16 19.99 0.79
CA GLU A 84 7.07 20.41 -0.11
C GLU A 84 6.12 21.49 0.44
N ASP A 85 6.30 21.92 1.68
CA ASP A 85 5.53 22.97 2.35
C ASP A 85 6.40 24.15 2.81
N GLY A 86 7.72 24.00 2.92
CA GLY A 86 8.65 25.04 3.39
C GLY A 86 8.71 25.18 4.91
N LEU A 87 8.20 24.20 5.65
CA LEU A 87 8.06 24.25 7.11
C LEU A 87 9.05 23.31 7.80
N ASP A 88 9.46 23.68 9.01
CA ASP A 88 10.33 22.88 9.86
C ASP A 88 9.52 21.81 10.61
N GLY A 89 10.00 20.57 10.55
CA GLY A 89 9.43 19.40 11.20
C GLY A 89 9.44 19.46 12.73
N MET A 90 10.20 20.36 13.36
CA MET A 90 10.16 20.54 14.83
C MET A 90 8.83 21.16 15.30
N TRP A 91 8.21 22.01 14.47
CA TRP A 91 7.04 22.82 14.86
C TRP A 91 5.70 22.20 14.46
N VAL A 92 5.72 21.07 13.74
CA VAL A 92 4.50 20.41 13.26
C VAL A 92 3.92 19.46 14.30
N GLU A 93 2.59 19.40 14.36
CA GLU A 93 1.86 18.52 15.27
C GLU A 93 0.79 17.72 14.52
N ASN A 94 0.41 16.59 15.10
CA ASN A 94 -0.72 15.81 14.61
C ASN A 94 -2.03 16.55 14.89
N GLN A 95 -2.78 16.85 13.84
CA GLN A 95 -4.08 17.52 13.88
C GLN A 95 -5.12 16.72 13.08
N PHE A 96 -6.40 17.07 13.24
CA PHE A 96 -7.50 16.42 12.54
C PHE A 96 -8.25 17.41 11.66
N MET A 97 -8.51 17.00 10.42
CA MET A 97 -9.34 17.74 9.47
C MET A 97 -10.83 17.54 9.78
N PRO A 98 -11.57 18.58 10.22
CA PRO A 98 -12.97 18.44 10.65
C PRO A 98 -13.92 18.03 9.52
N THR A 99 -13.62 18.42 8.26
CA THR A 99 -14.53 18.32 7.12
C THR A 99 -14.50 16.98 6.38
N MET A 100 -13.48 16.15 6.62
CA MET A 100 -13.21 14.96 5.80
C MET A 100 -14.31 13.89 5.96
N LYS A 101 -14.48 13.38 7.20
CA LYS A 101 -15.29 12.19 7.51
C LYS A 101 -16.80 12.40 7.53
N LEU A 102 -17.25 13.65 7.62
CA LEU A 102 -18.66 13.95 7.79
C LEU A 102 -19.49 13.47 6.59
N THR A 103 -20.77 13.19 6.81
CA THR A 103 -21.76 13.03 5.73
C THR A 103 -22.10 14.40 5.12
N ASN A 104 -22.74 14.44 3.95
CA ASN A 104 -23.09 15.73 3.33
C ASN A 104 -24.08 16.52 4.20
N ALA A 105 -25.11 15.86 4.75
CA ALA A 105 -26.07 16.48 5.66
C ALA A 105 -25.43 16.96 6.98
N ALA A 106 -24.53 16.17 7.58
CA ALA A 106 -23.85 16.58 8.82
C ALA A 106 -22.90 17.76 8.59
N PHE A 107 -22.25 17.81 7.43
CA PHE A 107 -21.39 18.93 7.04
C PHE A 107 -22.20 20.22 6.85
N GLU A 108 -23.31 20.17 6.10
CA GLU A 108 -24.18 21.33 5.96
C GLU A 108 -24.69 21.83 7.31
N LYS A 109 -25.16 20.92 8.16
CA LYS A 109 -25.61 21.28 9.51
C LYS A 109 -24.51 21.92 10.37
N GLN A 110 -23.25 21.50 10.27
CA GLN A 110 -22.17 21.98 11.14
C GLN A 110 -21.44 23.23 10.62
N PHE A 111 -21.44 23.48 9.30
CA PHE A 111 -20.62 24.52 8.69
C PHE A 111 -21.41 25.61 7.97
N LYS A 112 -22.62 25.32 7.47
CA LYS A 112 -23.45 26.32 6.78
C LYS A 112 -24.14 27.25 7.78
N LEU A 113 -23.87 28.54 7.70
CA LEU A 113 -24.53 29.58 8.48
C LEU A 113 -25.70 30.16 7.69
N GLU A 114 -26.93 29.97 8.16
CA GLU A 114 -28.13 30.53 7.53
C GLU A 114 -28.50 31.84 8.23
N LEU A 115 -28.38 32.96 7.50
CA LEU A 115 -28.73 34.28 8.03
C LEU A 115 -30.24 34.59 7.97
N SER A 116 -31.03 33.71 7.32
CA SER A 116 -32.47 33.91 7.11
C SER A 116 -33.33 33.59 8.34
N ASP A 117 -32.84 32.73 9.25
CA ASP A 117 -33.58 32.33 10.45
C ASP A 117 -33.20 33.21 11.65
N GLU A 118 -34.03 34.22 11.91
CA GLU A 118 -33.83 35.16 13.01
C GLU A 118 -33.78 34.46 14.39
N ARG A 119 -34.51 33.34 14.55
CA ARG A 119 -34.59 32.65 15.84
C ARG A 119 -33.29 31.94 16.20
N SER A 120 -32.61 31.33 15.24
CA SER A 120 -31.30 30.71 15.47
C SER A 120 -30.21 31.77 15.67
N LEU A 121 -30.24 32.86 14.90
CA LEU A 121 -29.29 33.97 15.06
C LEU A 121 -29.34 34.61 16.45
N ARG A 122 -30.53 34.92 16.98
CA ARG A 122 -30.70 35.47 18.35
C ARG A 122 -30.22 34.54 19.46
N ARG A 123 -30.07 33.24 19.15
CA ARG A 123 -29.56 32.23 20.11
C ARG A 123 -28.03 32.16 20.13
N ILE A 124 -27.40 32.58 19.04
CA ILE A 124 -25.96 32.45 18.80
C ILE A 124 -25.25 33.80 19.01
N TYR A 125 -25.84 34.89 18.51
CA TYR A 125 -25.25 36.24 18.52
C TYR A 125 -25.99 37.19 19.46
N THR A 126 -25.32 38.27 19.86
CA THR A 126 -25.91 39.40 20.59
C THR A 126 -26.88 40.20 19.71
N GLU A 127 -27.85 40.89 20.33
CA GLU A 127 -28.88 41.63 19.58
C GLU A 127 -28.30 42.70 18.64
N ASP A 128 -27.20 43.34 19.02
CA ASP A 128 -26.51 44.35 18.19
C ASP A 128 -26.00 43.73 16.89
N VAL A 129 -25.33 42.57 16.96
CA VAL A 129 -24.81 41.86 15.79
C VAL A 129 -25.95 41.33 14.93
N VAL A 130 -27.04 40.85 15.53
CA VAL A 130 -28.22 40.38 14.80
C VAL A 130 -28.85 41.52 14.01
N ARG A 131 -28.94 42.73 14.56
CA ARG A 131 -29.46 43.91 13.84
C ARG A 131 -28.60 44.27 12.64
N ASP A 132 -27.27 44.18 12.76
CA ASP A 132 -26.34 44.45 11.66
C ASP A 132 -26.40 43.40 10.54
N LEU A 133 -26.69 42.15 10.91
CA LEU A 133 -26.81 41.05 9.95
C LEU A 133 -28.18 41.03 9.25
N LEU A 134 -29.26 41.38 9.96
CA LEU A 134 -30.61 41.43 9.41
C LEU A 134 -30.76 42.59 8.42
N GLY A 135 -30.81 42.26 7.14
CA GLY A 135 -31.00 43.23 6.05
C GLY A 135 -29.71 43.62 5.31
N SER A 136 -28.55 43.14 5.74
CA SER A 136 -27.30 43.33 5.01
C SER A 136 -27.15 42.32 3.87
N SER A 137 -27.36 42.76 2.63
CA SER A 137 -27.11 41.92 1.44
C SER A 137 -25.64 41.51 1.32
N ASN A 138 -24.71 42.32 1.83
CA ASN A 138 -23.28 42.05 1.79
C ASN A 138 -22.91 40.88 2.72
N ALA A 139 -23.50 40.84 3.93
CA ALA A 139 -23.27 39.75 4.88
C ALA A 139 -23.69 38.39 4.31
N LEU A 140 -24.80 38.36 3.57
CA LEU A 140 -25.31 37.13 2.94
C LEU A 140 -24.37 36.66 1.82
N GLN A 141 -23.86 37.58 1.00
CA GLN A 141 -22.90 37.25 -0.07
C GLN A 141 -21.59 36.68 0.48
N GLU A 142 -21.02 37.30 1.52
CA GLU A 142 -19.75 36.86 2.11
C GLU A 142 -19.85 35.49 2.80
N VAL A 143 -20.95 35.24 3.52
CA VAL A 143 -21.20 33.94 4.19
C VAL A 143 -21.46 32.83 3.16
N GLU A 144 -22.19 33.13 2.09
CA GLU A 144 -22.41 32.17 1.01
C GLU A 144 -21.10 31.86 0.25
N ALA A 145 -20.24 32.86 0.03
CA ALA A 145 -18.92 32.66 -0.56
C ALA A 145 -18.01 31.80 0.35
N GLU A 146 -18.04 32.00 1.67
CA GLU A 146 -17.34 31.14 2.63
C GLU A 146 -17.83 29.69 2.52
N TRP A 147 -19.15 29.48 2.44
CA TRP A 147 -19.74 28.15 2.30
C TRP A 147 -19.31 27.45 1.02
N GLN A 148 -19.36 28.14 -0.12
CA GLN A 148 -18.91 27.61 -1.41
C GLN A 148 -17.43 27.20 -1.37
N GLN A 149 -16.57 28.03 -0.78
CA GLN A 149 -15.15 27.72 -0.62
C GLN A 149 -14.93 26.47 0.24
N LEU A 150 -15.66 26.32 1.35
CA LEU A 150 -15.57 25.13 2.21
C LEU A 150 -16.04 23.86 1.48
N GLU A 151 -17.03 23.96 0.61
CA GLU A 151 -17.49 22.84 -0.20
C GLU A 151 -16.43 22.42 -1.23
N GLU A 152 -15.81 23.38 -1.92
CA GLU A 152 -14.71 23.14 -2.85
C GLU A 152 -13.50 22.52 -2.15
N ASP A 153 -13.08 23.09 -1.02
CA ASP A 153 -11.97 22.60 -0.19
C ASP A 153 -12.22 21.15 0.22
N ARG A 154 -13.45 20.80 0.59
CA ARG A 154 -13.82 19.43 0.97
C ARG A 154 -13.76 18.46 -0.22
N ARG A 155 -14.20 18.89 -1.41
CA ARG A 155 -14.09 18.10 -2.64
C ARG A 155 -12.61 17.85 -2.98
N LEU A 156 -11.77 18.88 -2.87
CA LEU A 156 -10.32 18.78 -3.07
C LEU A 156 -9.67 17.85 -2.05
N LEU A 157 -10.01 17.99 -0.76
CA LEU A 157 -9.46 17.15 0.31
C LEU A 157 -9.74 15.66 0.08
N ARG A 158 -10.94 15.30 -0.37
CA ARG A 158 -11.31 13.91 -0.70
C ARG A 158 -10.59 13.37 -1.93
N LYS A 159 -10.20 14.25 -2.86
CA LYS A 159 -9.36 13.90 -4.01
C LYS A 159 -7.89 13.68 -3.58
N ILE A 160 -7.38 14.53 -2.67
CA ILE A 160 -6.01 14.42 -2.12
C ILE A 160 -5.87 13.18 -1.23
N PHE A 161 -6.85 12.91 -0.35
CA PHE A 161 -6.85 11.79 0.58
C PHE A 161 -7.96 10.77 0.24
N PRO A 162 -7.80 9.94 -0.81
CA PRO A 162 -8.85 9.01 -1.26
C PRO A 162 -9.16 7.90 -0.25
N LYS A 163 -8.20 7.55 0.62
CA LYS A 163 -8.38 6.56 1.69
C LYS A 163 -9.23 7.08 2.87
N GLY A 164 -9.50 8.39 2.90
CA GLY A 164 -10.26 9.00 3.98
C GLY A 164 -9.50 9.10 5.30
N ASP A 165 -8.18 9.23 5.27
CA ASP A 165 -7.47 9.67 6.47
C ASP A 165 -7.74 11.15 6.69
N HIS A 166 -8.00 11.48 7.94
CA HIS A 166 -8.34 12.81 8.43
C HIS A 166 -7.26 13.35 9.37
N LYS A 167 -6.29 12.51 9.74
CA LYS A 167 -5.14 12.92 10.54
C LYS A 167 -4.12 13.55 9.60
N VAL A 168 -3.73 14.77 9.90
CA VAL A 168 -2.77 15.57 9.14
C VAL A 168 -1.67 16.05 10.08
N VAL A 169 -0.49 16.31 9.53
CA VAL A 169 0.64 16.86 10.29
C VAL A 169 0.85 18.28 9.79
N LEU A 170 0.55 19.26 10.64
CA LEU A 170 0.60 20.68 10.30
C LEU A 170 1.08 21.49 11.50
N PRO A 171 1.74 22.63 11.28
CA PRO A 171 2.14 23.53 12.36
C PRO A 171 0.91 24.18 12.99
N CYS A 172 1.11 24.81 14.15
CA CYS A 172 0.08 25.57 14.87
C CYS A 172 -1.17 24.73 15.20
N ASN A 173 -1.17 24.08 16.36
CA ASN A 173 -2.34 23.34 16.83
C ASN A 173 -3.52 24.28 17.12
N LEU A 174 -4.42 24.43 16.13
CA LEU A 174 -5.48 25.43 16.17
C LEU A 174 -6.46 25.19 17.32
N GLN A 175 -6.76 23.93 17.64
CA GLN A 175 -7.66 23.59 18.75
C GLN A 175 -7.08 24.05 20.10
N ARG A 176 -5.77 23.86 20.30
CA ARG A 176 -5.08 24.30 21.52
C ARG A 176 -4.98 25.82 21.59
N LEU A 177 -4.71 26.50 20.47
CA LEU A 177 -4.67 27.96 20.42
C LEU A 177 -6.02 28.59 20.73
N ILE A 178 -7.11 28.05 20.18
CA ILE A 178 -8.48 28.50 20.50
C ILE A 178 -8.78 28.28 21.98
N TRP A 179 -8.40 27.14 22.54
CA TRP A 179 -8.61 26.87 23.96
C TRP A 179 -7.81 27.83 24.87
N ASN A 180 -6.57 28.15 24.50
CA ASN A 180 -5.77 29.15 25.19
C ASN A 180 -6.44 30.53 25.13
N ALA A 181 -6.95 30.95 23.97
CA ALA A 181 -7.69 32.20 23.82
C ALA A 181 -8.92 32.22 24.76
N GLN A 182 -9.71 31.14 24.81
CA GLN A 182 -10.85 31.03 25.73
C GLN A 182 -10.46 31.21 27.20
N LYS A 183 -9.27 30.72 27.60
CA LYS A 183 -8.77 30.85 28.97
C LYS A 183 -8.25 32.25 29.29
N ILE A 184 -7.48 32.85 28.39
CA ILE A 184 -6.90 34.19 28.56
C ILE A 184 -8.00 35.23 28.70
N PHE A 185 -8.98 35.20 27.80
CA PHE A 185 -10.09 36.16 27.75
C PHE A 185 -11.30 35.75 28.61
N LYS A 186 -11.18 34.65 29.37
CA LYS A 186 -12.24 34.12 30.27
C LYS A 186 -13.61 34.03 29.59
N VAL A 187 -13.62 33.47 28.39
CA VAL A 187 -14.82 33.38 27.55
C VAL A 187 -15.86 32.45 28.17
N GLU A 188 -17.07 32.95 28.37
CA GLU A 188 -18.20 32.13 28.82
C GLU A 188 -18.95 31.53 27.63
N THR A 189 -18.77 30.24 27.40
CA THR A 189 -19.41 29.52 26.28
C THR A 189 -20.93 29.40 26.37
N ARG A 190 -21.56 29.85 27.47
CA ARG A 190 -23.02 29.89 27.62
C ARG A 190 -23.64 31.17 27.09
N LYS A 191 -22.89 32.27 27.04
CA LYS A 191 -23.36 33.56 26.54
C LYS A 191 -23.36 33.58 25.01
N PRO A 192 -24.22 34.39 24.37
CA PRO A 192 -24.16 34.62 22.93
C PRO A 192 -22.84 35.31 22.57
N SER A 193 -22.32 35.02 21.37
CA SER A 193 -21.08 35.61 20.88
C SER A 193 -21.31 37.04 20.37
N SER A 194 -20.41 37.96 20.73
CA SER A 194 -20.37 39.33 20.21
C SER A 194 -19.57 39.45 18.91
N LEU A 195 -18.98 38.36 18.41
CA LEU A 195 -18.11 38.39 17.24
C LEU A 195 -18.95 38.42 15.95
N ASN A 196 -18.75 39.45 15.14
CA ASN A 196 -19.44 39.59 13.85
C ASN A 196 -18.88 38.57 12.83
N PRO A 197 -19.72 37.76 12.16
CA PRO A 197 -19.31 36.83 11.10
C PRO A 197 -18.45 37.45 10.01
N LEU A 198 -18.74 38.70 9.62
CA LEU A 198 -18.00 39.40 8.58
C LEU A 198 -16.53 39.60 8.96
N LYS A 199 -16.27 39.91 10.24
CA LYS A 199 -14.90 40.04 10.77
C LYS A 199 -14.17 38.71 10.78
N VAL A 200 -14.88 37.60 11.01
CA VAL A 200 -14.30 36.26 10.93
C VAL A 200 -13.85 35.96 9.50
N VAL A 201 -14.75 36.16 8.53
CA VAL A 201 -14.45 35.89 7.11
C VAL A 201 -13.31 36.79 6.61
N SER A 202 -13.35 38.10 6.92
CA SER A 202 -12.29 39.02 6.52
C SER A 202 -10.96 38.70 7.20
N GLY A 203 -10.97 38.39 8.50
CA GLY A 203 -9.77 38.06 9.26
C GLY A 203 -9.10 36.77 8.81
N VAL A 204 -9.89 35.75 8.45
CA VAL A 204 -9.35 34.49 7.87
C VAL A 204 -8.79 34.71 6.47
N LYS A 205 -9.46 35.51 5.63
CA LYS A 205 -8.94 35.90 4.30
C LYS A 205 -7.61 36.66 4.43
N GLU A 206 -7.56 37.64 5.33
CA GLU A 206 -6.34 38.43 5.58
C GLU A 206 -5.21 37.55 6.12
N LEU A 207 -5.50 36.67 7.09
CA LEU A 207 -4.52 35.71 7.60
C LEU A 207 -3.97 34.84 6.47
N SER A 208 -4.83 34.28 5.60
CA SER A 208 -4.40 33.48 4.45
C SER A 208 -3.44 34.23 3.51
N HIS A 209 -3.59 35.54 3.36
CA HIS A 209 -2.66 36.38 2.59
C HIS A 209 -1.33 36.65 3.31
N LYS A 210 -1.33 36.70 4.66
CA LYS A 210 -0.11 36.91 5.47
C LYS A 210 0.77 35.67 5.57
N LEU A 211 0.18 34.47 5.48
CA LEU A 211 0.92 33.21 5.52
C LEU A 211 1.69 32.97 4.20
N VAL A 212 2.81 33.67 4.00
CA VAL A 212 3.62 33.61 2.77
C VAL A 212 4.84 32.70 2.96
N ILE A 213 5.06 31.78 2.02
CA ILE A 213 6.22 30.86 1.98
C ILE A 213 7.04 31.08 0.70
N VAL A 214 6.35 31.30 -0.42
CA VAL A 214 6.92 31.64 -1.72
C VAL A 214 6.71 33.14 -1.94
N CYS A 215 7.79 33.91 -1.83
CA CYS A 215 7.77 35.32 -2.17
C CYS A 215 7.71 35.51 -3.69
N GLY A 216 6.84 36.40 -4.17
CA GLY A 216 6.77 36.79 -5.57
C GLY A 216 5.36 37.18 -6.02
N ASP A 217 5.27 38.23 -6.84
CA ASP A 217 4.00 38.73 -7.39
C ASP A 217 3.64 38.14 -8.76
N ASP A 218 4.57 37.42 -9.37
CA ASP A 218 4.38 36.76 -10.64
C ASP A 218 3.36 35.63 -10.55
N ARG A 219 2.79 35.28 -11.70
CA ARG A 219 1.74 34.27 -11.80
C ARG A 219 2.18 32.90 -11.28
N ILE A 220 3.46 32.55 -11.46
CA ILE A 220 3.98 31.24 -11.06
C ILE A 220 4.18 31.20 -9.55
N SER A 221 4.78 32.23 -8.96
CA SER A 221 4.95 32.32 -7.50
C SER A 221 3.63 32.32 -6.75
N LYS A 222 2.60 33.03 -7.25
CA LYS A 222 1.25 32.99 -6.66
C LYS A 222 0.64 31.59 -6.68
N GLN A 223 0.82 30.85 -7.78
CA GLN A 223 0.34 29.47 -7.87
C GLN A 223 1.13 28.54 -6.94
N ALA A 224 2.45 28.71 -6.86
CA ALA A 224 3.30 27.92 -5.98
C ALA A 224 2.96 28.17 -4.50
N GLN A 225 2.70 29.43 -4.13
CA GLN A 225 2.28 29.84 -2.80
C GLN A 225 0.93 29.21 -2.42
N TYR A 226 -0.04 29.28 -3.34
CA TYR A 226 -1.35 28.66 -3.14
C TYR A 226 -1.22 27.15 -2.89
N ASN A 227 -0.39 26.46 -3.67
CA ASN A 227 -0.18 25.02 -3.52
C ASN A 227 0.54 24.66 -2.20
N ALA A 228 1.60 25.40 -1.83
CA ALA A 228 2.39 25.14 -0.62
C ALA A 228 1.56 25.30 0.66
N THR A 229 0.65 26.28 0.68
CA THR A 229 -0.21 26.57 1.85
C THR A 229 -1.61 25.97 1.75
N LEU A 230 -1.91 25.19 0.71
CA LEU A 230 -3.25 24.69 0.43
C LEU A 230 -3.85 23.95 1.64
N LEU A 231 -3.10 22.99 2.20
CA LEU A 231 -3.59 22.17 3.30
C LEU A 231 -3.76 22.97 4.60
N MET A 232 -2.83 23.89 4.88
CA MET A 232 -2.91 24.79 6.04
C MET A 232 -4.12 25.73 5.93
N ASN A 233 -4.35 26.31 4.76
CA ASN A 233 -5.48 27.20 4.51
C ASN A 233 -6.82 26.45 4.63
N ILE A 234 -6.91 25.20 4.16
CA ILE A 234 -8.10 24.35 4.36
C ILE A 234 -8.34 24.09 5.86
N LEU A 235 -7.28 23.82 6.63
CA LEU A 235 -7.40 23.60 8.08
C LEU A 235 -7.87 24.87 8.81
N ILE A 236 -7.29 26.03 8.49
CA ILE A 236 -7.67 27.32 9.04
C ILE A 236 -9.14 27.61 8.71
N ARG A 237 -9.53 27.56 7.43
CA ARG A 237 -10.92 27.84 7.01
C ARG A 237 -11.92 26.87 7.65
N SER A 238 -11.59 25.58 7.73
CA SER A 238 -12.49 24.61 8.36
C SER A 238 -12.58 24.75 9.87
N THR A 239 -11.53 25.21 10.56
CA THR A 239 -11.55 25.34 12.02
C THR A 239 -12.10 26.68 12.47
N LEU A 240 -11.76 27.75 11.75
CA LEU A 240 -12.11 29.15 12.05
C LEU A 240 -13.32 29.64 11.26
N CYS A 241 -14.17 28.76 10.75
CA CYS A 241 -15.36 29.21 10.03
C CYS A 241 -16.33 29.97 10.93
N SER A 242 -17.09 30.88 10.33
CA SER A 242 -18.05 31.76 11.01
C SER A 242 -18.97 31.00 11.96
N LYS A 243 -19.54 29.87 11.50
CA LYS A 243 -20.44 29.02 12.30
C LYS A 243 -19.75 28.35 13.49
N GLN A 244 -18.56 27.77 13.30
CA GLN A 244 -17.85 27.10 14.39
C GLN A 244 -17.37 28.10 15.44
N MET A 245 -16.92 29.27 15.02
CA MET A 245 -16.56 30.36 15.92
C MET A 245 -17.76 30.84 16.74
N ALA A 246 -18.96 30.89 16.14
CA ALA A 246 -20.13 31.39 16.83
C ALA A 246 -20.84 30.36 17.72
N GLU A 247 -20.96 29.10 17.31
CA GLU A 247 -21.69 28.09 18.09
C GLU A 247 -20.81 27.41 19.14
N LYS A 248 -19.61 26.97 18.73
CA LYS A 248 -18.75 26.07 19.51
C LYS A 248 -17.70 26.83 20.33
N HIS A 249 -16.98 27.75 19.70
CA HIS A 249 -15.84 28.40 20.34
C HIS A 249 -16.20 29.71 21.05
N ARG A 250 -17.18 30.46 20.54
CA ARG A 250 -17.79 31.67 21.11
C ARG A 250 -16.78 32.72 21.55
N LEU A 251 -15.69 32.91 20.80
CA LEU A 251 -14.69 33.93 21.10
C LEU A 251 -15.29 35.34 21.03
N ASN A 252 -14.73 36.26 21.81
CA ASN A 252 -14.94 37.69 21.69
C ASN A 252 -14.03 38.27 20.57
N GLU A 253 -14.28 39.53 20.20
CA GLU A 253 -13.50 40.21 19.14
C GLU A 253 -12.00 40.28 19.47
N GLU A 254 -11.65 40.74 20.67
CA GLU A 254 -10.25 40.82 21.13
C GLU A 254 -9.57 39.45 21.15
N GLY A 255 -10.29 38.40 21.56
CA GLY A 255 -9.77 37.04 21.58
C GLY A 255 -9.57 36.44 20.19
N PHE A 256 -10.39 36.85 19.22
CA PHE A 256 -10.24 36.44 17.83
C PHE A 256 -9.04 37.14 17.16
N GLU A 257 -8.88 38.46 17.36
CA GLU A 257 -7.72 39.20 16.85
C GLU A 257 -6.41 38.66 17.43
N TRP A 258 -6.38 38.39 18.74
CA TRP A 258 -5.25 37.75 19.39
C TRP A 258 -4.93 36.39 18.77
N LEU A 259 -5.96 35.58 18.49
CA LEU A 259 -5.79 34.27 17.88
C LEU A 259 -5.18 34.34 16.48
N LEU A 260 -5.63 35.28 15.64
CA LEU A 260 -5.07 35.48 14.30
C LEU A 260 -3.58 35.87 14.37
N GLY A 261 -3.23 36.81 15.26
CA GLY A 261 -1.84 37.23 15.46
C GLY A 261 -0.95 36.11 15.99
N GLU A 262 -1.44 35.28 16.90
CA GLU A 262 -0.69 34.14 17.44
C GLU A 262 -0.48 33.04 16.37
N ILE A 263 -1.47 32.80 15.50
CA ILE A 263 -1.33 31.85 14.38
C ILE A 263 -0.26 32.35 13.40
N GLU A 264 -0.31 33.62 13.01
CA GLU A 264 0.69 34.24 12.14
C GLU A 264 2.10 34.13 12.75
N HIS A 265 2.24 34.50 14.03
CA HIS A 265 3.52 34.45 14.73
C HIS A 265 4.12 33.04 14.77
N ARG A 266 3.33 32.04 15.16
CA ARG A 266 3.80 30.65 15.23
C ARG A 266 4.06 30.05 13.87
N PHE A 267 3.29 30.43 12.86
CA PHE A 267 3.52 29.97 11.50
C PHE A 267 4.85 30.49 10.97
N ASN A 268 5.16 31.78 11.20
CA ASN A 268 6.45 32.36 10.81
C ASN A 268 7.63 31.72 11.55
N GLN A 269 7.45 31.31 12.81
CA GLN A 269 8.46 30.52 13.54
C GLN A 269 8.67 29.12 12.98
N ALA A 270 7.62 28.54 12.40
CA ALA A 270 7.65 27.20 11.81
C ALA A 270 8.28 27.17 10.41
N ILE A 271 8.65 28.32 9.81
CA ILE A 271 9.32 28.36 8.51
C ILE A 271 10.73 27.78 8.65
N ALA A 272 11.11 26.89 7.73
CA ALA A 272 12.43 26.28 7.70
C ALA A 272 13.53 27.35 7.54
N GLN A 273 14.56 27.27 8.39
CA GLN A 273 15.62 28.27 8.41
C GLN A 273 16.58 28.05 7.22
N PRO A 274 16.87 29.09 6.43
CA PRO A 274 17.89 28.99 5.40
C PRO A 274 19.27 28.70 5.98
N GLY A 275 20.07 27.91 5.26
CA GLY A 275 21.39 27.47 5.71
C GLY A 275 21.37 26.17 6.51
N GLU A 276 20.20 25.62 6.80
CA GLU A 276 20.09 24.36 7.55
C GLU A 276 20.54 23.15 6.72
N MET A 277 21.38 22.32 7.32
CA MET A 277 21.94 21.09 6.72
C MET A 277 20.94 19.93 6.80
N VAL A 278 19.82 20.08 6.10
CA VAL A 278 18.67 19.16 6.16
C VAL A 278 18.99 17.73 5.72
N GLY A 279 19.99 17.53 4.86
CA GLY A 279 20.38 16.18 4.44
C GLY A 279 20.98 15.34 5.56
N ALA A 280 21.77 15.95 6.44
CA ALA A 280 22.34 15.25 7.61
C ALA A 280 21.25 14.92 8.64
N LEU A 281 20.32 15.85 8.86
CA LEU A 281 19.16 15.67 9.73
C LEU A 281 18.27 14.53 9.20
N ALA A 282 17.90 14.56 7.92
CA ALA A 282 17.10 13.50 7.28
C ALA A 282 17.78 12.13 7.35
N ALA A 283 19.12 12.07 7.18
CA ALA A 283 19.87 10.82 7.33
C ALA A 283 19.76 10.23 8.73
N GLN A 284 19.88 11.07 9.76
CA GLN A 284 19.75 10.67 11.16
C GLN A 284 18.31 10.27 11.51
N SER A 285 17.32 11.04 11.07
CA SER A 285 15.91 10.75 11.30
C SER A 285 15.45 9.45 10.63
N LEU A 286 16.09 9.03 9.53
CA LEU A 286 15.81 7.74 8.90
C LEU A 286 16.55 6.58 9.58
N GLY A 287 17.81 6.78 9.97
CA GLY A 287 18.62 5.70 10.51
C GLY A 287 18.45 5.41 11.99
N GLU A 288 18.02 6.38 12.82
CA GLU A 288 17.69 6.12 14.23
C GLU A 288 16.53 5.10 14.35
N PRO A 289 15.38 5.26 13.65
CA PRO A 289 14.32 4.25 13.68
C PRO A 289 14.77 2.92 13.10
N ALA A 290 15.70 2.91 12.13
CA ALA A 290 16.27 1.68 11.60
C ALA A 290 16.99 0.86 12.68
N THR A 291 17.58 1.50 13.70
CA THR A 291 18.16 0.81 14.87
C THR A 291 17.12 0.13 15.75
N GLN A 292 15.85 0.55 15.70
CA GLN A 292 14.73 -0.04 16.44
C GLN A 292 13.97 -1.08 15.61
N MET A 293 13.85 -0.87 14.28
CA MET A 293 13.18 -1.79 13.35
C MET A 293 13.87 -3.16 13.24
N THR A 294 15.14 -3.24 13.64
CA THR A 294 15.91 -4.46 13.86
C THR A 294 15.19 -5.46 14.76
N LEU A 295 14.52 -5.01 15.83
CA LEU A 295 13.99 -5.88 16.89
C LEU A 295 12.58 -6.40 16.60
N ASN A 296 11.83 -5.79 15.67
CA ASN A 296 10.38 -6.00 15.54
C ASN A 296 9.93 -6.81 14.31
N THR A 297 10.83 -7.46 13.57
CA THR A 297 10.50 -8.03 12.26
C THR A 297 9.71 -9.35 12.25
N PHE A 298 9.63 -10.09 13.36
CA PHE A 298 8.98 -11.42 13.38
C PHE A 298 7.63 -11.47 14.12
N HIS A 299 7.15 -10.35 14.66
CA HIS A 299 6.02 -10.36 15.61
C HIS A 299 4.67 -9.86 15.06
N PHE A 300 4.53 -9.59 13.75
CA PHE A 300 3.21 -9.31 13.19
C PHE A 300 2.41 -10.61 13.00
N ALA A 301 1.74 -11.05 14.07
CA ALA A 301 0.75 -12.12 14.02
C ALA A 301 -0.48 -11.66 13.21
N GLY A 302 -0.91 -12.44 12.22
CA GLY A 302 -2.21 -12.24 11.56
C GLY A 302 -2.30 -12.47 10.05
N VAL A 303 -1.20 -12.72 9.32
CA VAL A 303 -1.26 -13.03 7.88
C VAL A 303 -0.39 -14.25 7.57
N SER A 304 -1.02 -15.44 7.54
CA SER A 304 -0.38 -16.77 7.59
C SER A 304 0.55 -17.18 6.44
N ALA A 305 0.80 -16.36 5.41
CA ALA A 305 1.43 -16.87 4.18
C ALA A 305 2.55 -16.02 3.55
N LYS A 306 2.88 -14.83 4.09
CA LYS A 306 3.84 -13.94 3.43
C LYS A 306 5.00 -13.60 4.36
N ASN A 307 6.08 -14.38 4.24
CA ASN A 307 7.41 -13.99 4.72
C ASN A 307 7.92 -12.84 3.85
N VAL A 308 7.39 -11.64 4.05
CA VAL A 308 7.93 -10.43 3.41
C VAL A 308 9.20 -10.05 4.15
N THR A 309 10.29 -9.80 3.43
CA THR A 309 11.49 -9.21 4.04
C THR A 309 11.13 -7.85 4.61
N LEU A 310 11.21 -7.71 5.93
CA LEU A 310 10.95 -6.48 6.67
C LEU A 310 12.22 -6.02 7.40
N GLY A 311 12.20 -4.80 7.94
CA GLY A 311 13.28 -4.23 8.76
C GLY A 311 14.56 -3.94 7.97
N VAL A 312 15.70 -4.11 8.63
CA VAL A 312 17.04 -3.76 8.09
C VAL A 312 17.39 -4.48 6.79
N PRO A 313 17.11 -5.79 6.61
CA PRO A 313 17.36 -6.47 5.34
C PRO A 313 16.64 -5.80 4.17
N ARG A 314 15.40 -5.36 4.37
CA ARG A 314 14.62 -4.66 3.34
C ARG A 314 15.15 -3.26 3.06
N LEU A 315 15.52 -2.53 4.11
CA LEU A 315 16.14 -1.20 3.97
C LEU A 315 17.43 -1.29 3.15
N LYS A 316 18.26 -2.32 3.38
CA LYS A 316 19.49 -2.58 2.62
C LYS A 316 19.22 -2.88 1.14
N GLU A 317 18.21 -3.70 0.84
CA GLU A 317 17.80 -3.98 -0.55
C GLU A 317 17.36 -2.70 -1.29
N ILE A 318 16.61 -1.83 -0.62
CA ILE A 318 16.10 -0.59 -1.21
C ILE A 318 17.24 0.41 -1.45
N ILE A 319 18.08 0.65 -0.44
CA ILE A 319 19.22 1.60 -0.55
C ILE A 319 20.21 1.16 -1.62
N ASN A 320 20.43 -0.15 -1.79
CA ASN A 320 21.35 -0.68 -2.79
C ASN A 320 20.73 -0.86 -4.18
N VAL A 321 19.41 -0.67 -4.31
CA VAL A 321 18.67 -0.93 -5.56
C VAL A 321 19.01 -2.32 -6.12
N SER A 322 18.89 -3.34 -5.25
CA SER A 322 19.24 -4.72 -5.61
C SER A 322 18.38 -5.25 -6.77
N LYS A 323 19.01 -5.81 -7.80
CA LYS A 323 18.30 -6.37 -8.99
C LYS A 323 17.40 -7.56 -8.65
N SER A 324 17.82 -8.40 -7.70
CA SER A 324 17.08 -9.60 -7.27
C SER A 324 16.70 -9.47 -5.78
N PRO A 325 15.52 -8.89 -5.45
CA PRO A 325 15.04 -8.85 -4.07
C PRO A 325 14.74 -10.27 -3.58
N LYS A 326 14.94 -10.54 -2.28
CA LYS A 326 14.74 -11.90 -1.73
C LYS A 326 13.28 -12.37 -1.79
N THR A 327 12.34 -11.45 -1.59
CA THR A 327 10.89 -11.77 -1.55
C THR A 327 10.13 -10.84 -2.49
N PRO A 328 10.21 -11.06 -3.82
CA PRO A 328 9.43 -10.28 -4.77
C PRO A 328 7.95 -10.55 -4.52
N SER A 329 7.15 -9.50 -4.40
CA SER A 329 5.72 -9.60 -4.19
C SER A 329 4.99 -8.56 -5.02
N LEU A 330 3.80 -8.94 -5.46
CA LEU A 330 2.91 -8.08 -6.25
C LEU A 330 1.49 -8.24 -5.71
N THR A 331 0.81 -7.11 -5.52
CA THR A 331 -0.60 -7.06 -5.10
C THR A 331 -1.45 -6.71 -6.32
N VAL A 332 -2.25 -7.65 -6.79
CA VAL A 332 -3.19 -7.45 -7.90
C VAL A 332 -4.56 -7.09 -7.32
N PHE A 333 -5.12 -5.95 -7.70
CA PHE A 333 -6.50 -5.59 -7.38
C PHE A 333 -7.42 -6.03 -8.51
N LEU A 334 -8.47 -6.78 -8.16
CA LEU A 334 -9.48 -7.23 -9.12
C LEU A 334 -10.55 -6.14 -9.34
N GLN A 335 -11.18 -6.17 -10.51
CA GLN A 335 -12.24 -5.23 -10.90
C GLN A 335 -13.57 -5.96 -11.18
N GLY A 336 -14.68 -5.22 -11.18
CA GLY A 336 -16.00 -5.73 -11.54
C GLY A 336 -16.51 -6.81 -10.58
N GLY A 337 -17.14 -7.85 -11.14
CA GLY A 337 -17.70 -8.96 -10.35
C GLY A 337 -16.65 -9.77 -9.60
N ALA A 338 -15.45 -9.94 -10.17
CA ALA A 338 -14.36 -10.71 -9.55
C ALA A 338 -13.79 -10.05 -8.28
N ALA A 339 -14.02 -8.75 -8.08
CA ALA A 339 -13.62 -8.06 -6.86
C ALA A 339 -14.49 -8.40 -5.64
N LYS A 340 -15.72 -8.88 -5.87
CA LYS A 340 -16.72 -9.17 -4.82
C LYS A 340 -17.01 -10.66 -4.67
N ASP A 341 -16.67 -11.46 -5.67
CA ASP A 341 -17.02 -12.87 -5.77
C ASP A 341 -15.76 -13.74 -5.71
N ALA A 342 -15.73 -14.66 -4.74
CA ALA A 342 -14.60 -15.53 -4.48
C ALA A 342 -14.38 -16.55 -5.61
N GLU A 343 -15.44 -17.03 -6.27
CA GLU A 343 -15.30 -18.03 -7.35
C GLU A 343 -14.65 -17.41 -8.58
N LYS A 344 -15.10 -16.22 -8.97
CA LYS A 344 -14.51 -15.45 -10.07
C LYS A 344 -13.09 -14.98 -9.75
N ALA A 345 -12.80 -14.69 -8.49
CA ALA A 345 -11.44 -14.39 -8.06
C ALA A 345 -10.52 -15.62 -8.21
N LYS A 346 -11.02 -16.83 -7.90
CA LYS A 346 -10.28 -18.08 -8.12
C LYS A 346 -10.00 -18.31 -9.61
N ASP A 347 -10.92 -17.97 -10.50
CA ASP A 347 -10.69 -18.07 -11.95
C ASP A 347 -9.53 -17.19 -12.42
N VAL A 348 -9.44 -15.97 -11.89
CA VAL A 348 -8.31 -15.07 -12.17
C VAL A 348 -7.01 -15.62 -11.57
N LEU A 349 -7.07 -16.19 -10.36
CA LEU A 349 -5.91 -16.81 -9.72
C LEU A 349 -5.34 -17.96 -10.58
N CYS A 350 -6.19 -18.87 -11.07
CA CYS A 350 -5.76 -19.99 -11.90
C CYS A 350 -5.09 -19.54 -13.21
N LYS A 351 -5.53 -18.41 -13.79
CA LYS A 351 -4.92 -17.83 -15.00
C LYS A 351 -3.55 -17.17 -14.75
N LEU A 352 -3.34 -16.62 -13.55
CA LEU A 352 -2.10 -15.93 -13.19
C LEU A 352 -1.06 -16.88 -12.58
N GLU A 353 -1.49 -17.96 -11.93
CA GLU A 353 -0.58 -18.90 -11.30
C GLU A 353 0.19 -19.70 -12.36
N HIS A 354 1.51 -19.53 -12.39
CA HIS A 354 2.37 -20.35 -13.22
C HIS A 354 2.31 -21.82 -12.77
N THR A 355 1.69 -22.64 -13.62
CA THR A 355 1.49 -24.07 -13.41
C THR A 355 2.23 -24.82 -14.49
N THR A 356 3.18 -25.67 -14.08
CA THR A 356 3.87 -26.59 -14.98
C THR A 356 3.19 -27.96 -14.92
N LEU A 357 3.36 -28.77 -15.98
CA LEU A 357 2.83 -30.14 -16.02
C LEU A 357 3.32 -30.96 -14.81
N ARG A 358 4.58 -30.79 -14.40
CA ARG A 358 5.17 -31.39 -13.18
C ARG A 358 4.33 -31.17 -11.91
N LYS A 359 3.68 -30.01 -11.75
CA LYS A 359 2.83 -29.76 -10.57
C LYS A 359 1.55 -30.58 -10.60
N VAL A 360 1.08 -31.02 -11.76
CA VAL A 360 -0.21 -31.70 -11.93
C VAL A 360 -0.02 -33.21 -12.07
N THR A 361 1.13 -33.64 -12.59
CA THR A 361 1.50 -35.04 -12.73
C THR A 361 1.74 -35.71 -11.38
N SER A 362 1.13 -36.88 -11.21
CA SER A 362 1.32 -37.80 -10.08
C SER A 362 2.47 -38.77 -10.37
N ASN A 363 2.46 -39.40 -11.56
CA ASN A 363 3.44 -40.40 -11.95
C ASN A 363 3.76 -40.30 -13.45
N THR A 364 4.99 -40.67 -13.82
CA THR A 364 5.46 -40.76 -15.21
C THR A 364 6.19 -42.08 -15.38
N ALA A 365 5.77 -42.88 -16.36
CA ALA A 365 6.40 -44.15 -16.66
C ALA A 365 6.57 -44.32 -18.18
N ILE A 366 7.70 -44.91 -18.57
CA ILE A 366 7.98 -45.24 -19.97
C ILE A 366 7.79 -46.75 -20.12
N TYR A 367 6.97 -47.12 -21.08
CA TYR A 367 6.70 -48.50 -21.44
C TYR A 367 7.18 -48.76 -22.86
N TYR A 368 7.62 -49.99 -23.11
CA TYR A 368 7.85 -50.48 -24.45
C TYR A 368 6.59 -51.20 -24.91
N ASP A 369 5.87 -50.60 -25.85
CA ASP A 369 4.54 -51.04 -26.32
C ASP A 369 4.52 -51.11 -27.87
N PRO A 370 4.97 -52.26 -28.44
CA PRO A 370 5.20 -52.42 -29.88
C PRO A 370 3.96 -52.28 -30.75
N ASP A 371 2.79 -52.67 -30.25
CA ASP A 371 1.52 -52.56 -30.95
C ASP A 371 0.73 -51.35 -30.39
N PRO A 372 0.48 -50.30 -31.18
CA PRO A 372 -0.33 -49.17 -30.75
C PRO A 372 -1.78 -49.54 -30.41
N LYS A 373 -2.34 -50.60 -30.99
CA LYS A 373 -3.73 -51.00 -30.82
C LYS A 373 -3.94 -51.91 -29.61
N ASN A 374 -3.07 -52.93 -29.46
CA ASN A 374 -3.13 -53.87 -28.36
C ASN A 374 -2.03 -53.54 -27.34
N THR A 375 -2.40 -52.70 -26.38
CA THR A 375 -1.50 -52.21 -25.32
C THR A 375 -1.11 -53.32 -24.34
N CYS A 376 0.14 -53.32 -23.88
CA CYS A 376 0.62 -54.21 -22.80
C CYS A 376 0.10 -53.84 -21.39
N ILE A 377 -0.61 -52.72 -21.25
CA ILE A 377 -1.21 -52.24 -20.01
C ILE A 377 -2.71 -52.57 -19.99
N GLU A 378 -3.10 -53.53 -19.17
CA GLU A 378 -4.49 -54.02 -19.03
C GLU A 378 -5.48 -52.91 -18.65
N GLU A 379 -5.08 -51.97 -17.78
CA GLU A 379 -5.96 -50.88 -17.32
C GLU A 379 -6.36 -49.89 -18.44
N ASP A 380 -5.57 -49.85 -19.51
CA ASP A 380 -5.75 -48.86 -20.58
C ASP A 380 -6.30 -49.49 -21.88
N GLU A 381 -6.46 -50.82 -21.92
CA GLU A 381 -6.80 -51.57 -23.14
C GLU A 381 -8.15 -51.15 -23.73
N GLU A 382 -9.18 -51.05 -22.89
CA GLU A 382 -10.55 -50.75 -23.33
C GLU A 382 -10.64 -49.38 -24.02
N TRP A 383 -10.06 -48.33 -23.44
CA TRP A 383 -10.18 -46.98 -23.97
C TRP A 383 -9.23 -46.70 -25.14
N VAL A 384 -8.06 -47.34 -25.18
CA VAL A 384 -7.13 -47.24 -26.30
C VAL A 384 -7.69 -47.92 -27.55
N SER A 385 -8.32 -49.09 -27.39
CA SER A 385 -8.98 -49.80 -28.48
C SER A 385 -10.06 -48.92 -29.13
N ILE A 386 -10.93 -48.32 -28.31
CA ILE A 386 -12.00 -47.41 -28.78
C ILE A 386 -11.44 -46.20 -29.54
N PHE A 387 -10.32 -45.62 -29.08
CA PHE A 387 -9.71 -44.47 -29.73
C PHE A 387 -9.25 -44.78 -31.17
N TYR A 388 -8.60 -45.94 -31.37
CA TYR A 388 -8.09 -46.36 -32.68
C TYR A 388 -9.11 -47.04 -33.59
N GLU A 389 -10.36 -47.23 -33.13
CA GLU A 389 -11.48 -47.59 -33.99
C GLU A 389 -11.92 -46.41 -34.87
N MET A 390 -11.57 -45.17 -34.50
CA MET A 390 -11.79 -43.99 -35.34
C MET A 390 -10.67 -43.86 -36.40
N PRO A 391 -11.00 -43.64 -37.70
CA PRO A 391 -10.05 -43.75 -38.82
C PRO A 391 -9.12 -42.55 -39.02
N ASP A 392 -8.92 -41.70 -38.01
CA ASP A 392 -8.36 -40.36 -38.19
C ASP A 392 -6.83 -40.30 -38.14
N PHE A 393 -6.14 -41.37 -37.73
CA PHE A 393 -4.68 -41.41 -37.60
C PHE A 393 -4.08 -42.76 -37.99
N ASP A 394 -2.98 -42.77 -38.76
CA ASP A 394 -2.28 -44.01 -39.15
C ASP A 394 -1.32 -44.46 -38.03
N PRO A 395 -1.61 -45.56 -37.31
CA PRO A 395 -0.82 -45.99 -36.16
C PRO A 395 0.57 -46.50 -36.54
N SER A 396 0.82 -46.78 -37.82
CA SER A 396 2.10 -47.32 -38.31
C SER A 396 3.28 -46.34 -38.17
N ARG A 397 2.98 -45.05 -38.01
CA ARG A 397 3.96 -43.96 -37.88
C ARG A 397 4.43 -43.70 -36.45
N CYS A 398 3.84 -44.36 -35.45
CA CYS A 398 4.18 -44.16 -34.05
C CYS A 398 5.37 -45.00 -33.60
N SER A 399 6.21 -44.44 -32.73
CA SER A 399 7.27 -45.15 -32.04
C SER A 399 6.72 -46.27 -31.13
N PRO A 400 7.45 -47.39 -30.98
CA PRO A 400 7.17 -48.43 -29.99
C PRO A 400 7.31 -47.95 -28.52
N TRP A 401 7.99 -46.83 -28.28
CA TRP A 401 8.15 -46.29 -26.93
C TRP A 401 6.96 -45.41 -26.56
N LEU A 402 6.31 -45.77 -25.44
CA LEU A 402 5.14 -45.09 -24.89
C LEU A 402 5.50 -44.38 -23.60
N LEU A 403 5.29 -43.07 -23.54
CA LEU A 403 5.34 -42.31 -22.29
C LEU A 403 3.92 -42.19 -21.71
N ARG A 404 3.69 -42.83 -20.57
CA ARG A 404 2.43 -42.77 -19.80
C ARG A 404 2.59 -41.77 -18.66
N ILE A 405 1.76 -40.73 -18.65
CA ILE A 405 1.71 -39.69 -17.61
C ILE A 405 0.36 -39.80 -16.89
N GLU A 406 0.40 -40.03 -15.58
CA GLU A 406 -0.79 -40.06 -14.72
C GLU A 406 -0.92 -38.72 -13.99
N LEU A 407 -2.08 -38.09 -14.05
CA LEU A 407 -2.36 -36.79 -13.43
C LEU A 407 -3.15 -36.93 -12.13
N ASP A 408 -2.87 -36.06 -11.16
CA ASP A 408 -3.60 -35.98 -9.90
C ASP A 408 -4.93 -35.22 -10.08
N ARG A 409 -6.05 -35.94 -9.93
CA ARG A 409 -7.41 -35.40 -10.03
C ARG A 409 -7.66 -34.22 -9.09
N LYS A 410 -7.11 -34.23 -7.87
CA LYS A 410 -7.31 -33.13 -6.91
C LYS A 410 -6.71 -31.83 -7.42
N ARG A 411 -5.49 -31.90 -7.98
CA ARG A 411 -4.79 -30.73 -8.53
C ARG A 411 -5.42 -30.23 -9.83
N MET A 412 -5.96 -31.12 -10.65
CA MET A 412 -6.72 -30.77 -11.85
C MET A 412 -7.97 -29.94 -11.51
N THR A 413 -8.77 -30.42 -10.54
CA THR A 413 -9.98 -29.71 -10.09
C THR A 413 -9.66 -28.38 -9.42
N ASP A 414 -8.62 -28.32 -8.58
CA ASP A 414 -8.25 -27.08 -7.89
C ASP A 414 -7.82 -25.97 -8.86
N LYS A 415 -7.21 -26.35 -9.98
CA LYS A 415 -6.73 -25.43 -11.02
C LYS A 415 -7.72 -25.22 -12.17
N LYS A 416 -8.87 -25.89 -12.14
CA LYS A 416 -9.89 -25.88 -13.20
C LYS A 416 -9.28 -26.18 -14.58
N LEU A 417 -8.41 -27.19 -14.65
CA LEU A 417 -7.81 -27.67 -15.90
C LEU A 417 -8.64 -28.83 -16.46
N THR A 418 -8.75 -28.89 -17.78
CA THR A 418 -9.36 -30.01 -18.53
C THR A 418 -8.27 -30.77 -19.29
N MET A 419 -8.48 -32.06 -19.56
CA MET A 419 -7.51 -32.86 -20.31
C MET A 419 -7.32 -32.32 -21.73
N GLU A 420 -8.39 -31.85 -22.37
CA GLU A 420 -8.35 -31.20 -23.69
C GLU A 420 -7.41 -29.98 -23.71
N ALA A 421 -7.52 -29.08 -22.72
CA ALA A 421 -6.69 -27.88 -22.66
C ALA A 421 -5.19 -28.20 -22.47
N ILE A 422 -4.87 -29.31 -21.79
CA ILE A 422 -3.49 -29.78 -21.64
C ILE A 422 -2.99 -30.38 -22.95
N ALA A 423 -3.80 -31.23 -23.60
CA ALA A 423 -3.47 -31.85 -24.88
C ALA A 423 -3.18 -30.79 -25.95
N GLU A 424 -4.02 -29.76 -26.06
CA GLU A 424 -3.85 -28.66 -27.01
C GLU A 424 -2.53 -27.91 -26.76
N ARG A 425 -2.16 -27.68 -25.50
CA ARG A 425 -0.90 -27.01 -25.14
C ARG A 425 0.33 -27.84 -25.42
N ILE A 426 0.25 -29.16 -25.26
CA ILE A 426 1.32 -30.08 -25.63
C ILE A 426 1.49 -30.08 -27.15
N HIS A 427 0.40 -30.20 -27.90
CA HIS A 427 0.43 -30.18 -29.36
C HIS A 427 0.90 -28.83 -29.92
N GLN A 428 0.50 -27.69 -29.33
CA GLN A 428 1.04 -26.37 -29.69
C GLN A 428 2.55 -26.24 -29.41
N GLY A 429 3.06 -26.94 -28.39
CA GLY A 429 4.47 -26.87 -27.99
C GLY A 429 5.40 -27.76 -28.82
N PHE A 430 4.93 -28.97 -29.17
CA PHE A 430 5.73 -30.00 -29.84
C PHE A 430 5.30 -30.28 -31.30
N GLY A 431 4.21 -29.68 -31.79
CA GLY A 431 3.71 -29.87 -33.15
C GLY A 431 3.21 -31.29 -33.44
N ASP A 432 3.36 -31.72 -34.69
CA ASP A 432 2.94 -33.04 -35.19
C ASP A 432 3.92 -34.17 -34.83
N ASP A 433 5.06 -33.84 -34.19
CA ASP A 433 6.10 -34.80 -33.83
C ASP A 433 5.67 -35.70 -32.65
N LEU A 434 4.63 -35.29 -31.91
CA LEU A 434 4.11 -36.02 -30.77
C LEU A 434 2.63 -36.37 -30.97
N ASN A 435 2.33 -37.66 -31.00
CA ASN A 435 0.97 -38.15 -30.91
C ASN A 435 0.54 -38.22 -29.44
N VAL A 436 -0.55 -37.55 -29.10
CA VAL A 436 -1.07 -37.40 -27.73
C VAL A 436 -2.45 -38.03 -27.66
N ILE A 437 -2.60 -39.04 -26.80
CA ILE A 437 -3.88 -39.67 -26.50
C ILE A 437 -4.15 -39.51 -25.01
N TYR A 438 -5.39 -39.29 -24.63
CA TYR A 438 -5.77 -39.07 -23.25
C TYR A 438 -7.12 -39.69 -22.92
N THR A 439 -7.33 -39.97 -21.64
CA THR A 439 -8.62 -40.43 -21.09
C THR A 439 -9.59 -39.27 -20.91
N ASP A 440 -10.90 -39.55 -20.95
CA ASP A 440 -11.93 -38.56 -20.60
C ASP A 440 -11.80 -38.09 -19.14
N ASP A 441 -12.27 -36.87 -18.85
CA ASP A 441 -12.24 -36.23 -17.51
C ASP A 441 -13.05 -37.05 -16.46
N ASN A 442 -13.95 -37.91 -16.94
CA ASN A 442 -14.77 -38.80 -16.11
C ASN A 442 -14.06 -40.09 -15.69
N ALA A 443 -12.94 -40.46 -16.31
CA ALA A 443 -12.21 -41.69 -16.00
C ALA A 443 -11.70 -41.72 -14.55
N ASP A 444 -11.53 -42.92 -13.99
CA ASP A 444 -11.02 -43.10 -12.63
C ASP A 444 -9.57 -42.64 -12.49
N LYS A 445 -8.76 -42.88 -13.53
CA LYS A 445 -7.40 -42.37 -13.66
C LYS A 445 -7.32 -41.42 -14.86
N LEU A 446 -6.74 -40.25 -14.63
CA LEU A 446 -6.47 -39.27 -15.67
C LEU A 446 -5.10 -39.59 -16.28
N VAL A 447 -5.09 -40.16 -17.48
CA VAL A 447 -3.87 -40.66 -18.12
C VAL A 447 -3.66 -39.99 -19.47
N PHE A 448 -2.41 -39.57 -19.71
CA PHE A 448 -1.89 -39.18 -21.01
C PHE A 448 -0.94 -40.26 -21.53
N ARG A 449 -1.06 -40.58 -22.80
CA ARG A 449 -0.20 -41.47 -23.56
C ARG A 449 0.43 -40.67 -24.69
N LEU A 450 1.75 -40.59 -24.67
CA LEU A 450 2.53 -39.81 -25.63
C LEU A 450 3.42 -40.77 -26.42
N ARG A 451 3.33 -40.72 -27.74
CA ARG A 451 4.19 -41.45 -28.66
C ARG A 451 4.84 -40.46 -29.64
N ILE A 452 6.09 -40.71 -29.99
CA ILE A 452 6.77 -39.94 -31.02
C ILE A 452 6.24 -40.39 -32.38
N THR A 453 5.95 -39.45 -33.27
CA THR A 453 5.56 -39.71 -34.65
C THR A 453 6.80 -39.62 -35.53
N ASN A 454 7.15 -40.70 -36.21
CA ASN A 454 8.18 -40.64 -37.24
C ASN A 454 7.57 -39.99 -38.49
N GLN A 455 8.07 -38.82 -38.86
CA GLN A 455 7.87 -38.29 -40.20
C GLN A 455 8.80 -39.07 -41.15
N ASP A 456 8.25 -39.62 -42.23
CA ASP A 456 9.07 -40.07 -43.34
C ASP A 456 9.84 -38.85 -43.86
N MET A 457 11.17 -38.94 -43.81
CA MET A 457 12.02 -37.99 -44.51
C MET A 457 11.63 -38.04 -45.99
N ASP A 458 10.91 -37.03 -46.46
CA ASP A 458 10.83 -36.76 -47.89
C ASP A 458 12.27 -36.51 -48.34
N LYS A 459 12.81 -37.47 -49.08
CA LYS A 459 14.14 -37.39 -49.70
C LYS A 459 14.05 -36.34 -50.80
N GLY A 460 14.16 -35.08 -50.44
CA GLY A 460 14.29 -34.01 -51.39
C GLY A 460 13.80 -32.68 -50.87
N GLU A 461 14.54 -32.08 -49.93
CA GLU A 461 14.96 -30.69 -50.07
C GLU A 461 16.07 -30.36 -49.06
N SER A 462 16.91 -29.43 -49.50
CA SER A 462 18.22 -29.03 -49.01
C SER A 462 18.28 -28.58 -47.55
N GLU A 463 19.43 -28.89 -46.94
CA GLU A 463 20.13 -28.17 -45.86
C GLU A 463 19.52 -26.81 -45.43
N GLU A 464 18.63 -26.83 -44.43
CA GLU A 464 18.60 -25.82 -43.38
C GLU A 464 18.41 -26.53 -42.03
N SER A 465 19.40 -26.37 -41.17
CA SER A 465 19.48 -26.93 -39.83
C SER A 465 18.38 -26.35 -38.93
N VAL A 466 17.31 -27.13 -38.72
CA VAL A 466 16.45 -27.02 -37.53
C VAL A 466 16.61 -28.33 -36.77
N ASP A 467 17.00 -28.20 -35.51
CA ASP A 467 17.46 -29.27 -34.62
C ASP A 467 16.57 -30.51 -34.65
N LYS A 468 17.06 -31.60 -35.26
CA LYS A 468 16.61 -32.94 -34.94
C LYS A 468 17.03 -33.24 -33.50
N MET A 469 16.09 -33.25 -32.56
CA MET A 469 16.34 -33.87 -31.26
C MET A 469 16.42 -35.38 -31.48
N GLU A 470 17.65 -35.91 -31.46
CA GLU A 470 17.89 -37.35 -31.32
C GLU A 470 17.22 -37.87 -30.04
N ASP A 471 16.78 -39.13 -30.01
CA ASP A 471 16.08 -39.76 -28.86
C ASP A 471 16.81 -39.53 -27.50
N ASP A 472 18.13 -39.35 -27.53
CA ASP A 472 18.98 -39.02 -26.38
C ASP A 472 18.79 -37.59 -25.82
N ALA A 473 18.38 -36.64 -26.66
CA ALA A 473 18.11 -35.25 -26.26
C ALA A 473 16.77 -35.11 -25.54
N PHE A 474 15.76 -35.91 -25.91
CA PHE A 474 14.47 -35.96 -25.22
C PHE A 474 14.61 -36.47 -23.78
N LEU A 475 15.45 -37.49 -23.55
CA LEU A 475 15.75 -38.02 -22.22
C LEU A 475 16.48 -37.01 -21.31
N ARG A 476 17.19 -36.02 -21.87
CA ARG A 476 17.87 -34.98 -21.09
C ARG A 476 16.98 -33.78 -20.72
N CYS A 477 15.79 -33.66 -21.31
CA CYS A 477 14.86 -32.54 -21.11
C CYS A 477 13.69 -32.83 -20.14
N LEU A 478 13.54 -34.07 -19.64
CA LEU A 478 12.64 -34.46 -18.55
C LEU A 478 13.26 -34.14 -17.16
#